data_AF-A0AB74J906-F1
#
_entry.id   AF-A0AB74J906-F1
#
_cell.length_a   1.000
_cell.length_b   1.000
_cell.length_c   1.000
_cell.angle_alpha   90.00
_cell.angle_beta   90.00
_cell.angle_gamma   90.00
#
_symmetry.space_group_name_H-M   'P 1'
#
loop_
_entity.id
_entity.type
_entity.pdbx_description
1 polymer ?
#
loop_
_entity_poly.entity_id
_entity_poly.type
_entity_poly.pdbx_seq_one_letter_code
_entity_poly.pdbx_strand_id
1 'polypeptide(L)'
;MSSLHPSYESLLAADIFPHASPDLLRLRWTLNSDDISDSILILDDPTNGDSIGEPFSSTHRICESASHCPAVPSIVVSIESLDDYANEWIYTHKVHGYPDDFDGEEWGPPIFDSEGVAIHCCGEDRPGQGPKLEIVAEAGHFVTVGQFVNTVHPWLRGLKGQLNSAANVWRTWGPQEDPGMIVRLSWIPIRVHDTKGWTPEWAARDREIQAKIAKNTLQIIGELGL
;
A
#
# COMPACT_ATOMS: atom_id res chain seq x y z
N MET A 1 8.08 34.99 0.12
CA MET A 1 7.83 34.52 -1.26
C MET A 1 7.25 33.13 -1.13
N SER A 2 5.96 32.95 -1.41
CA SER A 2 5.30 31.63 -1.35
C SER A 2 5.77 30.84 -2.57
N SER A 3 6.64 29.84 -2.37
CA SER A 3 6.91 28.87 -3.42
C SER A 3 5.66 28.03 -3.58
N LEU A 4 4.93 28.23 -4.67
CA LEU A 4 3.81 27.37 -5.04
C LEU A 4 4.37 25.98 -5.33
N HIS A 5 4.12 25.04 -4.42
CA HIS A 5 4.35 23.64 -4.67
C HIS A 5 3.41 23.17 -5.79
N PRO A 6 3.89 22.39 -6.78
CA PRO A 6 3.02 21.84 -7.82
C PRO A 6 1.99 20.89 -7.19
N SER A 7 0.78 20.85 -7.76
CA SER A 7 -0.22 19.85 -7.33
C SER A 7 0.20 18.44 -7.75
N TYR A 8 -0.29 17.44 -7.02
CA TYR A 8 -0.03 16.03 -7.33
C TYR A 8 -0.49 15.69 -8.76
N GLU A 9 -1.69 16.13 -9.14
CA GLU A 9 -2.28 15.89 -10.46
C GLU A 9 -1.48 16.57 -11.58
N SER A 10 -0.98 17.79 -11.33
CA SER A 10 -0.14 18.50 -12.31
C SER A 10 1.19 17.80 -12.55
N LEU A 11 1.78 17.19 -11.52
CA LEU A 11 3.00 16.40 -11.66
C LEU A 11 2.75 15.13 -12.46
N LEU A 12 1.68 14.39 -12.15
CA LEU A 12 1.30 13.19 -12.91
C LEU A 12 1.01 13.52 -14.38
N ALA A 13 0.34 14.63 -14.66
CA ALA A 13 0.08 15.08 -16.03
C ALA A 13 1.38 15.44 -16.80
N ALA A 14 2.45 15.75 -16.08
CA ALA A 14 3.78 16.04 -16.62
C ALA A 14 4.71 14.81 -16.62
N ASP A 15 4.19 13.61 -16.34
CA ASP A 15 4.95 12.35 -16.21
C ASP A 15 6.03 12.41 -15.09
N ILE A 16 5.78 13.24 -14.07
CA ILE A 16 6.59 13.32 -12.86
C ILE A 16 5.83 12.64 -11.74
N PHE A 17 6.36 11.53 -11.25
CA PHE A 17 5.75 10.78 -10.15
C PHE A 17 6.36 11.21 -8.82
N PRO A 18 5.58 11.76 -7.87
CA PRO A 18 6.09 12.05 -6.54
C PRO A 18 6.48 10.76 -5.84
N HIS A 19 7.78 10.60 -5.64
CA HIS A 19 8.35 9.46 -4.94
C HIS A 19 8.32 9.69 -3.43
N ALA A 20 8.36 8.62 -2.64
CA ALA A 20 8.61 8.73 -1.21
C ALA A 20 9.91 9.50 -0.97
N SER A 21 9.88 10.48 -0.07
CA SER A 21 11.05 11.29 0.25
C SER A 21 12.15 10.44 0.92
N PRO A 22 13.41 10.92 0.96
CA PRO A 22 14.47 10.22 1.69
C PRO A 22 14.10 9.89 3.13
N ASP A 23 13.39 10.79 3.81
CA ASP A 23 12.94 10.59 5.18
C ASP A 23 11.75 9.61 5.29
N LEU A 24 10.82 9.63 4.33
CA LEU A 24 9.72 8.65 4.31
C LEU A 24 10.22 7.23 4.00
N LEU A 25 11.24 7.09 3.16
CA LEU A 25 11.87 5.80 2.84
C LEU A 25 12.56 5.15 4.04
N ARG A 26 12.84 5.91 5.12
CA ARG A 26 13.39 5.38 6.37
C ARG A 26 12.37 4.58 7.18
N LEU A 27 11.08 4.61 6.83
CA LEU A 27 10.07 3.90 7.58
C LEU A 27 10.03 2.42 7.21
N ARG A 28 10.26 1.56 8.21
CA ARG A 28 9.97 0.14 8.13
C ARG A 28 8.68 -0.13 8.88
N TRP A 29 7.67 -0.58 8.15
CA TRP A 29 6.29 -0.51 8.62
C TRP A 29 5.58 -1.87 8.57
N THR A 30 5.09 -2.30 9.72
CA THR A 30 4.16 -3.43 9.90
C THR A 30 2.77 -2.95 10.36
N LEU A 31 1.71 -3.72 10.08
CA LEU A 31 0.36 -3.42 10.57
C LEU A 31 -0.06 -4.40 11.67
N ASN A 32 0.88 -4.78 12.54
CA ASN A 32 0.67 -5.80 13.56
C ASN A 32 0.09 -5.23 14.87
N SER A 33 0.27 -3.94 15.12
CA SER A 33 -0.25 -3.24 16.30
C SER A 33 -1.19 -2.11 15.91
N ASP A 34 -2.05 -1.70 16.84
CA ASP A 34 -2.79 -0.42 16.75
C ASP A 34 -1.91 0.76 17.21
N ASP A 35 -0.87 0.48 18.01
CA ASP A 35 0.11 1.49 18.36
C ASP A 35 1.10 1.68 17.21
N ILE A 36 1.24 2.92 16.77
CA ILE A 36 2.10 3.31 15.67
C ILE A 36 3.58 3.15 16.02
N SER A 37 3.96 3.33 17.30
CA SER A 37 5.35 3.16 17.73
C SER A 37 5.78 1.70 17.73
N ASP A 38 4.85 0.77 17.93
CA ASP A 38 5.10 -0.67 17.81
C ASP A 38 5.09 -1.14 16.34
N SER A 39 4.45 -0.36 15.47
CA SER A 39 4.21 -0.73 14.08
C SER A 39 5.29 -0.21 13.13
N ILE A 40 5.95 0.90 13.48
CA ILE A 40 6.86 1.62 12.58
C ILE A 40 8.22 1.82 13.26
N LEU A 41 9.28 1.42 12.56
CA LEU A 41 10.65 1.76 12.89
C LEU A 41 11.18 2.82 11.92
N ILE A 42 11.93 3.78 12.43
CA ILE A 42 12.67 4.78 11.68
C ILE A 42 14.11 4.30 11.56
N LEU A 43 14.50 3.85 10.37
CA LEU A 43 15.84 3.31 10.10
C LEU A 43 16.89 4.43 10.05
N ASP A 44 18.14 4.14 10.42
CA ASP A 44 19.26 5.06 10.23
C ASP A 44 19.62 5.25 8.76
N ASP A 45 19.59 4.16 7.99
CA ASP A 45 19.91 4.11 6.56
C ASP A 45 18.85 3.29 5.82
N PRO A 46 18.01 3.90 4.97
CA PRO A 46 16.95 3.20 4.25
C PRO A 46 17.50 2.27 3.15
N THR A 47 18.78 2.42 2.77
CA THR A 47 19.42 1.63 1.70
C THR A 47 20.11 0.37 2.22
N ASN A 48 20.03 0.12 3.53
CA ASN A 48 20.59 -1.06 4.18
C ASN A 48 19.46 -1.90 4.81
N GLY A 49 19.29 -3.14 4.34
CA GLY A 49 18.26 -4.06 4.81
C GLY A 49 18.35 -4.33 6.32
N ASP A 50 19.57 -4.42 6.85
CA ASP A 50 19.83 -4.70 8.26
C ASP A 50 20.11 -3.43 9.08
N SER A 51 19.77 -2.25 8.53
CA SER A 51 19.83 -1.00 9.29
C SER A 51 19.00 -1.10 10.57
N ILE A 52 19.59 -0.66 11.68
CA ILE A 52 18.87 -0.49 12.94
C ILE A 52 17.95 0.73 12.84
N GLY A 53 16.99 0.82 13.76
CA GLY A 53 16.10 1.95 13.82
C GLY A 53 15.49 2.11 15.20
N GLU A 54 14.86 3.27 15.39
CA GLU A 54 14.12 3.59 16.60
C GLU A 54 12.61 3.54 16.35
N PRO A 55 11.78 3.27 17.37
CA PRO A 55 10.33 3.36 17.26
C PRO A 55 9.88 4.72 16.74
N PHE A 56 8.85 4.74 15.90
CA PHE A 56 8.27 5.99 15.44
C PHE A 56 7.74 6.82 16.62
N SER A 57 8.08 8.10 16.62
CA SER A 57 7.56 9.10 17.57
C SER A 57 7.09 10.32 16.80
N SER A 58 5.92 10.86 17.16
CA SER A 58 5.39 12.09 16.56
C SER A 58 6.31 13.30 16.77
N THR A 59 7.23 13.24 17.73
CA THR A 59 8.22 14.29 18.01
C THR A 59 9.53 14.13 17.25
N HIS A 60 9.69 13.05 16.47
CA HIS A 60 10.91 12.84 15.70
C HIS A 60 11.03 13.83 14.55
N ARG A 61 12.25 14.30 14.25
CA ARG A 61 12.51 15.39 13.29
C ARG A 61 11.95 15.14 11.88
N ILE A 62 11.84 13.89 11.45
CA ILE A 62 11.34 13.57 10.11
C ILE A 62 9.86 13.91 9.95
N CYS A 63 9.11 14.01 11.07
CA CYS A 63 7.69 14.32 11.04
C CYS A 63 7.40 15.70 10.44
N GLU A 64 8.38 16.60 10.41
CA GLU A 64 8.31 17.93 9.79
C GLU A 64 8.79 17.94 8.32
N SER A 65 9.50 16.89 7.89
CA SER A 65 9.99 16.75 6.51
C SER A 65 8.85 16.43 5.54
N ALA A 66 9.04 16.80 4.27
CA ALA A 66 8.11 16.41 3.21
C ALA A 66 8.00 14.88 3.11
N SER A 67 6.78 14.37 2.95
CA SER A 67 6.54 12.94 2.76
C SER A 67 6.98 12.45 1.37
N HIS A 68 6.85 13.31 0.36
CA HIS A 68 7.14 12.97 -1.03
C HIS A 68 8.11 13.98 -1.66
N CYS A 69 8.83 13.53 -2.68
CA CYS A 69 9.73 14.30 -3.50
C CYS A 69 9.28 14.23 -4.97
N PRO A 70 8.95 15.36 -5.62
CA PRO A 70 8.96 16.72 -5.05
C PRO A 70 7.85 16.90 -4.00
N ALA A 71 8.02 17.89 -3.12
CA ALA A 71 7.05 18.18 -2.07
C ALA A 71 5.73 18.70 -2.66
N VAL A 72 4.61 18.09 -2.25
CA VAL A 72 3.26 18.37 -2.76
C VAL A 72 2.29 18.78 -1.64
N PRO A 73 1.35 19.70 -1.90
CA PRO A 73 0.40 20.21 -0.90
C PRO A 73 -0.77 19.25 -0.62
N SER A 74 -1.04 18.30 -1.52
CA SER A 74 -2.02 17.23 -1.35
C SER A 74 -1.50 15.95 -2.00
N ILE A 75 -1.93 14.79 -1.50
CA ILE A 75 -1.70 13.49 -2.13
C ILE A 75 -2.94 12.61 -1.96
N VAL A 76 -3.26 11.83 -3.00
CA VAL A 76 -4.32 10.82 -2.93
C VAL A 76 -3.66 9.46 -2.83
N VAL A 77 -3.67 8.86 -1.66
CA VAL A 77 -3.12 7.53 -1.38
C VAL A 77 -4.09 6.46 -1.88
N SER A 78 -3.59 5.48 -2.62
CA SER A 78 -4.28 4.23 -2.95
C SER A 78 -3.37 3.02 -2.69
N ILE A 79 -3.94 1.81 -2.68
CA ILE A 79 -3.25 0.58 -2.32
C ILE A 79 -3.33 -0.37 -3.50
N GLU A 80 -2.17 -0.79 -4.03
CA GLU A 80 -2.06 -1.58 -5.27
C GLU A 80 -2.95 -2.83 -5.23
N SER A 81 -2.88 -3.60 -4.14
CA SER A 81 -3.66 -4.84 -3.99
C SER A 81 -5.17 -4.63 -3.95
N LEU A 82 -5.65 -3.45 -3.49
CA LEU A 82 -7.09 -3.14 -3.47
C LEU A 82 -7.55 -2.48 -4.78
N ASP A 83 -6.66 -1.74 -5.45
CA ASP A 83 -6.92 -1.17 -6.78
C ASP A 83 -7.12 -2.31 -7.81
N ASP A 84 -6.34 -3.39 -7.69
CA ASP A 84 -6.42 -4.55 -8.58
C ASP A 84 -7.43 -5.63 -8.14
N TYR A 85 -7.92 -5.57 -6.90
CA TYR A 85 -8.69 -6.66 -6.28
C TYR A 85 -9.90 -7.10 -7.12
N ALA A 86 -10.68 -6.17 -7.65
CA ALA A 86 -11.84 -6.50 -8.47
C ALA A 86 -11.45 -7.27 -9.75
N ASN A 87 -10.34 -6.90 -10.39
CA ASN A 87 -9.85 -7.56 -11.61
C ASN A 87 -9.32 -8.96 -11.29
N GLU A 88 -8.55 -9.10 -10.22
CA GLU A 88 -8.02 -10.38 -9.75
C GLU A 88 -9.15 -11.33 -9.33
N TRP A 89 -10.20 -10.79 -8.70
CA TRP A 89 -11.41 -11.55 -8.37
C TRP A 89 -12.11 -12.02 -9.63
N ILE A 90 -12.35 -11.15 -10.61
CA ILE A 90 -12.97 -11.53 -11.89
C ILE A 90 -12.15 -12.61 -12.58
N TYR A 91 -10.83 -12.43 -12.64
CA TYR A 91 -9.93 -13.37 -13.30
C TYR A 91 -10.00 -14.76 -12.65
N THR A 92 -9.92 -14.81 -11.33
CA THR A 92 -9.93 -16.07 -10.58
C THR A 92 -11.29 -16.77 -10.66
N HIS A 93 -12.39 -16.01 -10.70
CA HIS A 93 -13.74 -16.58 -10.74
C HIS A 93 -14.25 -16.85 -12.17
N LYS A 94 -13.51 -16.45 -13.21
CA LYS A 94 -13.89 -16.69 -14.60
C LYS A 94 -14.04 -18.18 -14.94
N VAL A 95 -13.25 -19.04 -14.29
CA VAL A 95 -13.29 -20.51 -14.52
C VAL A 95 -14.64 -21.11 -14.12
N HIS A 96 -15.36 -20.49 -13.19
CA HIS A 96 -16.69 -20.94 -12.76
C HIS A 96 -17.80 -20.52 -13.72
N GLY A 97 -17.51 -19.67 -14.71
CA GLY A 97 -18.47 -19.32 -15.76
C GLY A 97 -18.68 -20.41 -16.83
N TYR A 98 -17.96 -21.53 -16.74
CA TYR A 98 -18.13 -22.67 -17.64
C TYR A 98 -18.90 -23.80 -16.92
N PRO A 99 -20.05 -24.27 -17.46
CA PRO A 99 -20.95 -25.22 -16.79
C PRO A 99 -20.31 -26.57 -16.42
N ASP A 100 -19.26 -26.97 -17.14
CA ASP A 100 -18.61 -28.27 -16.98
C ASP A 100 -17.59 -28.30 -15.82
N ASP A 101 -17.19 -27.12 -15.31
CA ASP A 101 -16.09 -26.97 -14.33
C ASP A 101 -16.58 -26.56 -12.93
N PHE A 102 -17.88 -26.32 -12.74
CA PHE A 102 -18.44 -25.79 -11.50
C PHE A 102 -19.31 -26.81 -10.76
N ASP A 103 -18.83 -27.27 -9.60
CA ASP A 103 -19.64 -28.05 -8.65
C ASP A 103 -20.61 -27.10 -7.91
N GLY A 104 -21.77 -26.87 -8.52
CA GLY A 104 -22.75 -25.89 -8.08
C GLY A 104 -23.51 -26.22 -6.79
N GLU A 105 -23.22 -27.34 -6.14
CA GLU A 105 -23.94 -27.79 -4.94
C GLU A 105 -23.55 -27.04 -3.65
N GLU A 106 -22.34 -26.47 -3.57
CA GLU A 106 -21.86 -25.85 -2.32
C GLU A 106 -22.10 -24.32 -2.25
N TRP A 107 -21.92 -23.59 -3.36
CA TRP A 107 -21.88 -22.11 -3.34
C TRP A 107 -22.88 -21.42 -4.28
N GLY A 108 -23.71 -22.19 -4.98
CA GLY A 108 -24.67 -21.67 -5.95
C GLY A 108 -24.03 -21.15 -7.24
N PRO A 109 -24.79 -21.03 -8.35
CA PRO A 109 -24.25 -20.64 -9.64
C PRO A 109 -23.76 -19.19 -9.62
N PRO A 110 -22.70 -18.86 -10.39
CA PRO A 110 -22.28 -17.47 -10.55
C PRO A 110 -23.39 -16.61 -11.17
N ILE A 111 -23.44 -15.35 -10.76
CA ILE A 111 -24.32 -14.32 -11.32
C ILE A 111 -23.46 -13.39 -12.17
N PHE A 112 -23.95 -13.05 -13.37
CA PHE A 112 -23.26 -12.19 -14.33
C PHE A 112 -24.02 -10.89 -14.58
N ASP A 113 -23.29 -9.82 -14.92
CA ASP A 113 -23.88 -8.59 -15.45
C ASP A 113 -24.22 -8.72 -16.95
N SER A 114 -24.74 -7.62 -17.55
CA SER A 114 -25.15 -7.61 -18.97
C SER A 114 -24.01 -7.86 -19.95
N GLU A 115 -22.77 -7.65 -19.52
CA GLU A 115 -21.56 -7.86 -20.32
C GLU A 115 -20.99 -9.28 -20.11
N GLY A 116 -21.67 -10.13 -19.32
CA GLY A 116 -21.22 -11.48 -19.02
C GLY A 116 -20.06 -11.54 -18.02
N VAL A 117 -19.83 -10.48 -17.24
CA VAL A 117 -18.80 -10.45 -16.20
C VAL A 117 -19.41 -10.88 -14.86
N ALA A 118 -18.73 -11.76 -14.12
CA ALA A 118 -19.22 -12.23 -12.83
C ALA A 118 -19.37 -11.05 -11.85
N ILE A 119 -20.51 -10.99 -11.18
CA ILE A 119 -20.82 -10.03 -10.10
C ILE A 119 -21.03 -10.72 -8.75
N HIS A 120 -21.28 -12.04 -8.75
CA HIS A 120 -21.35 -12.87 -7.56
C HIS A 120 -20.85 -14.28 -7.92
N CYS A 121 -19.99 -14.88 -7.10
CA CYS A 121 -19.47 -16.23 -7.29
C CYS A 121 -18.87 -16.73 -5.98
N CYS A 122 -18.88 -18.05 -5.73
CA CYS A 122 -18.32 -18.66 -4.51
C CYS A 122 -18.91 -18.10 -3.19
N GLY A 123 -20.16 -17.65 -3.21
CA GLY A 123 -20.81 -17.03 -2.05
C GLY A 123 -20.35 -15.59 -1.75
N GLU A 124 -19.53 -14.99 -2.62
CA GLU A 124 -19.01 -13.64 -2.45
C GLU A 124 -19.45 -12.71 -3.59
N ASP A 125 -19.70 -11.44 -3.24
CA ASP A 125 -19.93 -10.40 -4.23
C ASP A 125 -18.60 -9.89 -4.80
N ARG A 126 -18.62 -9.50 -6.08
CA ARG A 126 -17.47 -8.86 -6.73
C ARG A 126 -17.06 -7.62 -5.91
N PRO A 127 -15.77 -7.50 -5.52
CA PRO A 127 -15.28 -6.32 -4.83
C PRO A 127 -15.50 -5.03 -5.63
N GLY A 128 -15.75 -3.93 -4.91
CA GLY A 128 -15.79 -2.60 -5.50
C GLY A 128 -14.39 -2.08 -5.87
N GLN A 129 -14.34 -0.80 -6.26
CA GLN A 129 -13.05 -0.12 -6.45
C GLN A 129 -12.32 0.05 -5.12
N GLY A 130 -10.99 -0.05 -5.17
CA GLY A 130 -10.11 0.20 -4.03
C GLY A 130 -10.37 1.59 -3.40
N PRO A 131 -10.44 1.68 -2.06
CA PRO A 131 -10.63 2.95 -1.38
C PRO A 131 -9.41 3.86 -1.58
N LYS A 132 -9.66 5.17 -1.64
CA LYS A 132 -8.63 6.20 -1.74
C LYS A 132 -8.70 7.14 -0.54
N LEU A 133 -7.54 7.64 -0.11
CA LEU A 133 -7.40 8.56 1.01
C LEU A 133 -6.70 9.83 0.53
N GLU A 134 -7.41 10.95 0.52
CA GLU A 134 -6.81 12.26 0.29
C GLU A 134 -6.20 12.81 1.58
N ILE A 135 -4.96 13.29 1.49
CA ILE A 135 -4.24 13.98 2.58
C ILE A 135 -3.86 15.36 2.07
N VAL A 136 -4.40 16.39 2.70
CA VAL A 136 -4.11 17.80 2.39
C VAL A 136 -3.24 18.38 3.49
N ALA A 137 -2.20 19.14 3.11
CA ALA A 137 -1.29 19.79 4.05
C ALA A 137 -2.03 20.81 4.94
N GLU A 138 -1.90 20.68 6.26
CA GLU A 138 -2.59 21.54 7.24
C GLU A 138 -2.26 23.04 7.09
N ALA A 139 -1.02 23.36 6.70
CA ALA A 139 -0.55 24.73 6.50
C ALA A 139 -0.35 25.09 5.01
N GLY A 140 -0.83 24.26 4.08
CA GLY A 140 -0.77 24.51 2.63
C GLY A 140 0.64 24.48 2.01
N HIS A 141 1.67 24.08 2.77
CA HIS A 141 3.03 23.94 2.24
C HIS A 141 3.21 22.61 1.54
N PHE A 142 3.25 21.51 2.29
CA PHE A 142 3.35 20.16 1.77
C PHE A 142 2.89 19.15 2.80
N VAL A 143 2.50 17.96 2.35
CA VAL A 143 2.16 16.84 3.24
C VAL A 143 3.43 16.34 3.91
N THR A 144 3.49 16.41 5.23
CA THR A 144 4.67 15.96 5.99
C THR A 144 4.67 14.45 6.22
N VAL A 145 5.82 13.86 6.57
CA VAL A 145 5.89 12.45 6.99
C VAL A 145 4.98 12.20 8.19
N GLY A 146 4.95 13.13 9.15
CA GLY A 146 4.10 13.02 10.34
C GLY A 146 2.62 12.98 9.98
N GLN A 147 2.15 13.90 9.13
CA GLN A 147 0.76 13.91 8.64
C GLN A 147 0.43 12.64 7.87
N PHE A 148 1.32 12.22 6.96
CA PHE A 148 1.13 11.01 6.16
C PHE A 148 0.97 9.78 7.06
N VAL A 149 1.91 9.55 7.97
CA VAL A 149 1.94 8.37 8.84
C VAL A 149 0.73 8.32 9.77
N ASN A 150 0.41 9.43 10.44
CA ASN A 150 -0.72 9.49 11.38
C ASN A 150 -2.10 9.38 10.69
N THR A 151 -2.19 9.69 9.39
CA THR A 151 -3.44 9.54 8.63
C THR A 151 -3.55 8.15 7.99
N VAL A 152 -2.47 7.66 7.39
CA VAL A 152 -2.45 6.40 6.64
C VAL A 152 -2.48 5.19 7.58
N HIS A 153 -1.85 5.25 8.75
CA HIS A 153 -1.83 4.12 9.68
C HIS A 153 -3.21 3.65 10.16
N PRO A 154 -4.03 4.51 10.80
CA PRO A 154 -5.38 4.10 11.20
C PRO A 154 -6.26 3.73 10.01
N TRP A 155 -6.06 4.38 8.84
CA TRP A 155 -6.78 4.02 7.62
C TRP A 155 -6.46 2.59 7.15
N LEU A 156 -5.17 2.22 7.08
CA LEU A 156 -4.75 0.86 6.73
C LEU A 156 -5.26 -0.18 7.73
N ARG A 157 -5.25 0.14 9.03
CA ARG A 157 -5.83 -0.72 10.07
C ARG A 157 -7.34 -0.92 9.85
N GLY A 158 -8.08 0.13 9.51
CA GLY A 158 -9.50 0.05 9.15
C GLY A 158 -9.77 -0.80 7.90
N LEU A 159 -8.79 -0.95 7.01
CA LEU A 159 -8.89 -1.73 5.78
C LEU A 159 -8.37 -3.17 5.90
N LYS A 160 -7.93 -3.61 7.09
CA LYS A 160 -7.27 -4.90 7.28
C LYS A 160 -8.10 -6.09 6.75
N GLY A 161 -9.41 -6.06 6.94
CA GLY A 161 -10.32 -7.08 6.40
C GLY A 161 -10.28 -7.16 4.87
N GLN A 162 -10.37 -6.01 4.19
CA GLN A 162 -10.30 -5.96 2.71
C GLN A 162 -8.93 -6.36 2.19
N LEU A 163 -7.86 -5.92 2.85
CA LEU A 163 -6.49 -6.30 2.52
C LEU A 163 -6.27 -7.81 2.64
N ASN A 164 -6.86 -8.42 3.68
CA ASN A 164 -6.83 -9.86 3.85
C ASN A 164 -7.62 -10.56 2.72
N SER A 165 -8.85 -10.10 2.41
CA SER A 165 -9.62 -10.68 1.30
C SER A 165 -8.86 -10.59 -0.04
N ALA A 166 -8.27 -9.43 -0.35
CA ALA A 166 -7.47 -9.25 -1.56
C ALA A 166 -6.25 -10.16 -1.63
N ALA A 167 -5.50 -10.31 -0.53
CA ALA A 167 -4.34 -11.22 -0.46
C ALA A 167 -4.73 -12.70 -0.66
N ASN A 168 -6.00 -13.05 -0.39
CA ASN A 168 -6.51 -14.40 -0.46
C ASN A 168 -7.38 -14.66 -1.69
N VAL A 169 -7.52 -13.70 -2.61
CA VAL A 169 -8.29 -13.87 -3.85
C VAL A 169 -7.84 -15.10 -4.67
N TRP A 170 -6.56 -15.44 -4.60
CA TRP A 170 -5.96 -16.62 -5.25
C TRP A 170 -5.94 -17.88 -4.38
N ARG A 171 -6.29 -17.77 -3.09
CA ARG A 171 -6.28 -18.88 -2.13
C ARG A 171 -7.70 -19.39 -1.97
N THR A 172 -8.03 -20.43 -2.72
CA THR A 172 -9.39 -20.98 -2.85
C THR A 172 -10.05 -21.51 -1.57
N TRP A 173 -9.40 -21.56 -0.39
CA TRP A 173 -9.99 -22.19 0.80
C TRP A 173 -9.50 -21.65 2.16
N GLY A 174 -10.47 -21.31 3.03
CA GLY A 174 -10.39 -21.41 4.49
C GLY A 174 -10.19 -20.12 5.28
N PRO A 175 -10.66 -20.05 6.55
CA PRO A 175 -10.50 -18.89 7.40
C PRO A 175 -9.01 -18.65 7.65
N GLN A 176 -8.43 -17.63 7.02
CA GLN A 176 -7.06 -17.26 7.30
C GLN A 176 -7.01 -16.57 8.66
N GLU A 177 -6.21 -17.13 9.57
CA GLU A 177 -5.63 -16.36 10.69
C GLU A 177 -5.26 -14.96 10.20
N ASP A 178 -5.65 -13.95 10.96
CA ASP A 178 -5.39 -12.54 10.66
C ASP A 178 -3.88 -12.34 10.46
N PRO A 179 -3.38 -12.24 9.21
CA PRO A 179 -1.96 -12.30 8.97
C PRO A 179 -1.31 -11.00 9.44
N GLY A 180 -0.02 -11.11 9.79
CA GLY A 180 0.81 -9.91 9.81
C GLY A 180 0.83 -9.28 8.42
N MET A 181 0.93 -7.96 8.36
CA MET A 181 1.05 -7.24 7.09
C MET A 181 2.19 -6.25 7.17
N ILE A 182 2.84 -6.03 6.03
CA ILE A 182 3.89 -5.03 5.87
C ILE A 182 3.49 -3.99 4.83
N VAL A 183 3.96 -2.76 5.01
CA VAL A 183 3.76 -1.67 4.07
C VAL A 183 5.10 -1.35 3.40
N ARG A 184 5.11 -1.33 2.06
CA ARG A 184 6.27 -0.93 1.26
C ARG A 184 5.99 0.43 0.61
N LEU A 185 6.87 1.38 0.88
CA LEU A 185 6.81 2.75 0.37
C LEU A 185 7.76 2.91 -0.82
N SER A 186 7.30 3.54 -1.90
CA SER A 186 8.15 3.89 -3.05
C SER A 186 7.62 5.10 -3.81
N TRP A 187 6.35 5.02 -4.20
CA TRP A 187 5.48 6.06 -4.71
C TRP A 187 4.04 5.63 -4.39
N ILE A 188 3.04 6.33 -4.90
CA ILE A 188 1.64 5.87 -4.88
C ILE A 188 1.34 5.15 -6.20
N PRO A 189 0.64 3.99 -6.18
CA PRO A 189 0.04 3.32 -5.02
C PRO A 189 1.06 2.72 -4.04
N ILE A 190 0.71 2.71 -2.75
CA ILE A 190 1.49 1.96 -1.76
C ILE A 190 1.23 0.46 -1.90
N ARG A 191 2.21 -0.35 -1.49
CA ARG A 191 2.08 -1.81 -1.52
C ARG A 191 1.92 -2.35 -0.11
N VAL A 192 0.95 -3.23 0.08
CA VAL A 192 0.72 -3.94 1.34
C VAL A 192 0.75 -5.44 1.06
N HIS A 193 1.54 -6.18 1.83
CA HIS A 193 1.70 -7.63 1.65
C HIS A 193 1.40 -8.36 2.95
N ASP A 194 0.70 -9.49 2.84
CA ASP A 194 0.58 -10.43 3.96
C ASP A 194 1.92 -11.13 4.22
N THR A 195 2.20 -11.40 5.48
CA THR A 195 3.41 -12.10 5.91
C THR A 195 3.13 -13.55 6.31
N LYS A 196 1.98 -14.11 5.91
CA LYS A 196 1.60 -15.45 6.32
C LYS A 196 2.56 -16.47 5.71
N GLY A 197 3.15 -17.31 6.55
CA GLY A 197 4.10 -18.35 6.13
C GLY A 197 5.50 -17.83 5.81
N TRP A 198 5.81 -16.57 6.12
CA TRP A 198 7.17 -16.06 5.98
C TRP A 198 8.12 -16.77 6.95
N THR A 199 9.25 -17.25 6.43
CA THR A 199 10.38 -17.69 7.24
C THR A 199 11.28 -16.49 7.58
N PRO A 200 12.23 -16.62 8.53
CA PRO A 200 13.23 -15.58 8.79
C PRO A 200 14.01 -15.16 7.53
N GLU A 201 14.28 -16.09 6.62
CA GLU A 201 14.95 -15.83 5.34
C GLU A 201 14.08 -14.98 4.40
N TRP A 202 12.76 -15.23 4.34
CA TRP A 202 11.83 -14.40 3.59
C TRP A 202 11.71 -13.00 4.16
N ALA A 203 11.67 -12.87 5.49
CA ALA A 203 11.68 -11.57 6.15
C ALA A 203 12.99 -10.81 5.87
N ALA A 204 14.14 -11.49 5.87
CA ALA A 204 15.41 -10.87 5.48
C ALA A 204 15.43 -10.45 4.00
N ARG A 205 14.89 -11.30 3.12
CA ARG A 205 14.76 -10.99 1.70
C ARG A 205 13.88 -9.77 1.45
N ASP A 206 12.79 -9.62 2.20
CA ASP A 206 11.94 -8.44 2.12
C ASP A 206 12.69 -7.16 2.52
N ARG A 207 13.48 -7.20 3.61
CA ARG A 207 14.32 -6.05 4.01
C ARG A 207 15.28 -5.63 2.91
N GLU A 208 15.90 -6.59 2.23
CA GLU A 208 16.77 -6.34 1.06
C GLU A 208 16.01 -5.75 -0.14
N ILE A 209 14.76 -6.18 -0.36
CA ILE A 209 13.90 -5.60 -1.40
C ILE A 209 13.58 -4.14 -1.07
N GLN A 210 13.20 -3.83 0.17
CA GLN A 210 12.94 -2.46 0.60
C GLN A 210 14.19 -1.57 0.48
N ALA A 211 15.36 -2.08 0.86
CA ALA A 211 16.63 -1.39 0.71
C ALA A 211 16.96 -1.07 -0.75
N LYS A 212 16.72 -2.03 -1.66
CA LYS A 212 16.90 -1.83 -3.10
C LYS A 212 15.91 -0.80 -3.66
N ILE A 213 14.65 -0.83 -3.22
CA ILE A 213 13.65 0.18 -3.57
C ILE A 213 14.14 1.55 -3.15
N ALA A 214 14.55 1.74 -1.89
CA ALA A 214 15.05 3.01 -1.39
C ALA A 214 16.25 3.51 -2.21
N LYS A 215 17.24 2.65 -2.49
CA LYS A 215 18.39 2.99 -3.31
C LYS A 215 18.00 3.48 -4.70
N ASN A 216 17.11 2.76 -5.37
CA ASN A 216 16.65 3.13 -6.71
C ASN A 216 15.87 4.45 -6.69
N THR A 217 14.99 4.64 -5.70
CA THR A 217 14.21 5.88 -5.56
C THR A 217 15.12 7.09 -5.31
N LEU A 218 16.12 6.96 -4.43
CA LEU A 218 17.10 8.02 -4.17
C LEU A 218 17.95 8.34 -5.40
N GLN A 219 18.30 7.34 -6.20
CA GLN A 219 18.99 7.55 -7.47
C GLN A 219 18.13 8.34 -8.45
N ILE A 220 16.85 7.98 -8.62
CA ILE A 220 15.91 8.69 -9.50
C ILE A 220 15.74 10.15 -9.06
N ILE A 221 15.54 10.39 -7.76
CA ILE A 221 15.44 11.76 -7.20
C ILE A 221 16.69 12.57 -7.55
N GLY A 222 17.89 11.99 -7.37
CA GLY A 222 19.16 12.63 -7.71
C GLY A 222 19.34 12.90 -9.21
N GLU A 223 18.92 11.98 -10.08
CA GLU A 223 18.99 12.14 -11.55
C GLU A 223 18.04 13.24 -12.05
N LEU A 224 16.90 13.42 -11.39
CA LEU A 224 15.93 14.47 -11.69
C LEU A 224 16.32 15.84 -11.09
N GLY A 225 17.36 15.90 -10.25
CA GLY A 225 17.80 17.13 -9.58
C GLY A 225 16.81 17.66 -8.54
N LEU A 226 16.06 16.75 -7.91
CA LEU A 226 15.02 17.02 -6.92
C LEU A 226 15.52 16.85 -5.47
#